data_AF-A0A7Y1ZDF8-F1
#
_entry.id   AF-A0A7Y1ZDF8-F1
#
_cell.length_a   1.000
_cell.length_b   1.000
_cell.length_c   1.000
_cell.angle_alpha   90.00
_cell.angle_beta   90.00
_cell.angle_gamma   90.00
#
_symmetry.space_group_name_H-M   'P 1'
#
loop_
_entity.id
_entity.type
_entity.pdbx_description
1 polymer ?
#
loop_
_entity_poly.entity_id
_entity_poly.type
_entity_poly.pdbx_seq_one_letter_code
_entity_poly.pdbx_strand_id
1 'polypeptide(L)'
;MDHLTKLEEMLDQANLDIKNGLYEEASNKLEKIIDIDPNFGKAYNHLGYLYEVKFKEYEKGETLYKLCLEKTPMYPSVYYNYAILLSTLGKWDALKDLLDRALNIPGITKSTIYNEYAIMNEQQGNIDEAIEYYKKCALSTLDKGVLERAKGSIERCKLKKDLL
;
A
#
# COMPACT_ATOMS: atom_id res chain seq x y z
N MET A 1 17.74 6.46 25.63
CA MET A 1 16.91 6.18 24.45
C MET A 1 17.65 6.74 23.26
N ASP A 2 18.01 5.89 22.28
CA ASP A 2 18.68 6.39 21.08
C ASP A 2 17.71 7.20 20.21
N HIS A 3 18.27 7.96 19.28
CA HIS A 3 17.50 8.87 18.42
C HIS A 3 16.38 8.12 17.66
N LEU A 4 16.66 6.93 17.16
CA LEU A 4 15.72 6.11 16.40
C LEU A 4 14.53 5.68 17.27
N THR A 5 14.78 5.20 18.49
CA THR A 5 13.73 4.77 19.41
C THR A 5 12.74 5.90 19.70
N LYS A 6 13.24 7.13 19.86
CA LYS A 6 12.38 8.30 20.07
C LYS A 6 11.49 8.60 18.85
N LEU A 7 12.00 8.43 17.63
CA LEU A 7 11.21 8.64 16.42
C LEU A 7 10.13 7.57 16.26
N GLU A 8 10.43 6.31 16.59
CA GLU A 8 9.44 5.23 16.59
C GLU A 8 8.33 5.50 17.61
N GLU A 9 8.65 5.96 18.82
CA GLU A 9 7.63 6.35 19.81
C GLU A 9 6.75 7.51 19.34
N MET A 10 7.34 8.51 18.69
CA MET A 10 6.57 9.60 18.08
C MET A 10 5.66 9.10 16.96
N LEU A 11 6.14 8.14 16.15
CA LEU A 11 5.38 7.50 15.09
C LEU A 11 4.21 6.70 15.66
N ASP A 12 4.43 5.94 16.73
CA ASP A 12 3.40 5.17 17.41
C ASP A 12 2.29 6.07 17.97
N GLN A 13 2.66 7.22 18.56
CA GLN A 13 1.69 8.20 19.00
C GLN A 13 0.91 8.80 17.82
N ALA A 14 1.57 9.14 16.72
CA ALA A 14 0.88 9.61 15.52
C ALA A 14 -0.09 8.55 15.00
N ASN A 15 0.28 7.27 14.99
CA ASN A 15 -0.60 6.17 14.60
C ASN A 15 -1.82 6.01 15.52
N LEU A 16 -1.63 6.22 16.82
CA LEU A 16 -2.73 6.24 17.78
C LEU A 16 -3.70 7.40 17.50
N ASP A 17 -3.18 8.57 17.15
CA ASP A 17 -3.98 9.74 16.78
C ASP A 17 -4.78 9.48 15.50
N ILE A 18 -4.16 8.87 14.48
CA ILE A 18 -4.86 8.40 13.25
C ILE A 18 -6.01 7.47 13.63
N LYS A 19 -5.77 6.50 14.50
CA LYS A 19 -6.79 5.54 14.95
C LYS A 19 -7.94 6.22 15.71
N ASN A 20 -7.64 7.27 16.46
CA ASN A 20 -8.62 8.03 17.23
C ASN A 20 -9.34 9.12 16.40
N GLY A 21 -8.98 9.28 15.12
CA GLY A 21 -9.57 10.29 14.24
C GLY A 21 -8.98 11.70 14.40
N LEU A 22 -7.89 11.84 15.16
CA LEU A 22 -7.17 13.08 15.40
C LEU A 22 -6.16 13.34 14.26
N TYR A 23 -6.69 13.54 13.04
CA TYR A 23 -5.89 13.53 11.83
C TYR A 23 -4.93 14.72 11.72
N GLU A 24 -5.33 15.90 12.21
CA GLU A 24 -4.47 17.10 12.23
C GLU A 24 -3.36 16.97 13.27
N GLU A 25 -3.65 16.38 14.43
CA GLU A 25 -2.64 16.12 15.44
C GLU A 25 -1.63 15.06 14.98
N ALA A 26 -2.09 14.08 14.21
CA ALA A 26 -1.25 13.08 13.58
C ALA A 26 -0.37 13.69 12.48
N SER A 27 -0.92 14.50 11.58
CA SER A 27 -0.16 15.15 10.51
C SER A 27 0.96 16.02 11.09
N ASN A 28 0.64 16.88 12.07
CA ASN A 28 1.63 17.73 12.76
C ASN A 28 2.75 16.91 13.42
N LYS A 29 2.43 15.75 14.03
CA LYS A 29 3.46 14.88 14.62
C LYS A 29 4.34 14.25 13.55
N LEU A 30 3.77 13.80 12.44
CA LEU A 30 4.50 13.20 11.33
C LEU A 30 5.42 14.22 10.65
N GLU A 31 4.96 15.45 10.45
CA GLU A 31 5.78 16.57 9.96
C GLU A 31 6.93 16.87 10.91
N LYS A 32 6.67 16.89 12.22
CA LYS A 32 7.74 17.06 13.22
C LYS A 32 8.76 15.91 13.19
N ILE A 33 8.35 14.66 12.94
CA ILE A 33 9.29 13.55 12.76
C ILE A 33 10.20 13.82 11.56
N ILE A 34 9.62 14.26 10.44
CA ILE A 34 10.35 14.59 9.22
C ILE A 34 11.33 15.75 9.45
N ASP A 35 10.94 16.77 10.21
CA ASP A 35 11.81 17.90 10.56
C ASP A 35 13.00 17.47 11.44
N ILE A 36 12.79 16.51 12.34
CA ILE A 36 13.84 15.97 13.21
C ILE A 36 14.78 15.07 12.41
N ASP A 37 14.23 14.16 11.60
CA ASP A 37 15.01 13.28 10.73
C ASP A 37 14.35 13.13 9.35
N PRO A 38 14.85 13.88 8.34
CA PRO A 38 14.36 13.80 6.98
C PRO A 38 14.56 12.43 6.31
N ASN A 39 15.37 11.53 6.87
CA ASN A 39 15.59 10.19 6.34
C ASN A 39 14.68 9.12 6.97
N PHE A 40 13.85 9.49 7.96
CA PHE A 40 12.92 8.56 8.57
C PHE A 40 11.70 8.30 7.67
N GLY A 41 11.88 7.46 6.66
CA GLY A 41 10.93 7.22 5.57
C GLY A 41 9.53 6.81 6.03
N LYS A 42 9.40 6.14 7.19
CA LYS A 42 8.10 5.71 7.74
C LYS A 42 7.14 6.90 7.91
N ALA A 43 7.62 8.04 8.40
CA ALA A 43 6.76 9.20 8.62
C ALA A 43 6.10 9.70 7.33
N TYR A 44 6.85 9.72 6.22
CA TYR A 44 6.30 10.06 4.90
C TYR A 44 5.21 9.09 4.45
N ASN A 45 5.36 7.77 4.69
CA ASN A 45 4.28 6.81 4.38
C ASN A 45 3.01 7.10 5.17
N HIS A 46 3.13 7.33 6.48
CA HIS A 46 1.96 7.58 7.33
C HIS A 46 1.29 8.92 7.01
N LEU A 47 2.08 9.94 6.65
CA LEU A 47 1.55 11.23 6.20
C LEU A 47 0.90 11.11 4.83
N GLY A 48 1.50 10.35 3.91
CA GLY A 48 0.94 10.05 2.60
C GLY A 48 -0.43 9.37 2.69
N TYR A 49 -0.57 8.41 3.61
CA TYR A 49 -1.84 7.76 3.92
C TYR A 49 -2.92 8.74 4.40
N LEU A 50 -2.56 9.73 5.23
CA LEU A 50 -3.52 10.75 5.65
C LEU A 50 -3.98 11.63 4.49
N TYR A 51 -3.06 12.07 3.64
CA TYR A 51 -3.39 12.86 2.45
C TYR A 51 -4.25 12.08 1.46
N GLU A 52 -3.98 10.79 1.25
CA GLU A 52 -4.80 9.92 0.42
C GLU A 52 -6.19 9.68 1.03
N VAL A 53 -6.25 9.20 2.27
CA VAL A 53 -7.49 8.61 2.80
C VAL A 53 -8.40 9.65 3.43
N LYS A 54 -7.83 10.67 4.08
CA LYS A 54 -8.60 11.67 4.86
C LYS A 54 -8.73 12.99 4.14
N PHE A 55 -7.62 13.57 3.69
CA PHE A 55 -7.65 14.89 3.05
C PHE A 55 -8.03 14.82 1.57
N LYS A 56 -7.95 13.64 0.95
CA LYS A 56 -8.26 13.41 -0.48
C LYS A 56 -7.39 14.23 -1.43
N GLU A 57 -6.17 14.55 -1.01
CA GLU A 57 -5.15 15.21 -1.80
C GLU A 57 -4.19 14.15 -2.37
N TYR A 58 -4.61 13.49 -3.44
CA TYR A 58 -3.92 12.33 -3.99
C TYR A 58 -2.51 12.64 -4.51
N GLU A 59 -2.30 13.81 -5.11
CA GLU A 59 -0.99 14.24 -5.63
C GLU A 59 0.02 14.42 -4.48
N LYS A 60 -0.43 14.96 -3.36
CA LYS A 60 0.39 15.14 -2.16
C LYS A 60 0.68 13.79 -1.51
N GLY A 61 -0.32 12.91 -1.42
CA GLY A 61 -0.14 11.52 -0.97
C GLY A 61 0.90 10.76 -1.80
N GLU A 62 0.80 10.83 -3.13
CA GLU A 62 1.77 10.21 -4.04
C GLU A 62 3.18 10.77 -3.85
N THR A 63 3.31 12.08 -3.69
CA THR A 63 4.62 12.72 -3.44
C THR A 63 5.26 12.18 -2.16
N LEU A 64 4.47 12.03 -1.10
CA LEU A 64 4.94 11.50 0.18
C LEU A 64 5.30 10.01 0.11
N TYR A 65 4.55 9.20 -0.63
CA TYR A 65 4.93 7.81 -0.87
C TYR A 65 6.22 7.67 -1.67
N LYS A 66 6.43 8.51 -2.69
CA LYS A 66 7.70 8.57 -3.43
C LYS A 66 8.86 8.96 -2.53
N LEU A 67 8.68 9.94 -1.67
CA LEU A 67 9.69 10.34 -0.68
C LEU A 67 9.98 9.20 0.31
N CYS A 68 8.97 8.48 0.79
CA CYS A 68 9.18 7.30 1.63
C CYS A 68 10.06 6.24 0.92
N LEU A 69 9.79 5.96 -0.36
CA LEU A 69 10.59 5.03 -1.17
C LEU A 69 12.00 5.53 -1.44
N GLU A 70 12.21 6.85 -1.53
CA GLU A 70 13.54 7.45 -1.67
C GLU A 70 14.35 7.30 -0.36
N LYS A 71 13.74 7.60 0.78
CA LYS A 71 14.42 7.62 2.09
C LYS A 71 14.56 6.24 2.71
N THR A 72 13.59 5.36 2.51
CA THR A 72 13.58 4.00 3.08
C THR A 72 13.03 3.01 2.06
N PRO A 73 13.79 2.68 0.99
CA PRO A 73 13.33 1.84 -0.11
C PRO A 73 12.93 0.41 0.30
N MET A 74 13.37 -0.05 1.47
CA MET A 74 13.06 -1.39 1.99
C MET A 74 11.87 -1.41 2.95
N TYR A 75 11.15 -0.30 3.14
CA TYR A 75 9.98 -0.27 4.02
C TYR A 75 8.78 -0.95 3.33
N PRO A 76 8.24 -2.07 3.83
CA PRO A 76 7.23 -2.82 3.08
C PRO A 76 5.88 -2.12 2.94
N SER A 77 5.44 -1.38 3.97
CA SER A 77 4.09 -0.82 4.00
C SER A 77 3.81 0.22 2.92
N VAL A 78 4.83 0.98 2.48
CA VAL A 78 4.66 1.99 1.43
C VAL A 78 4.33 1.35 0.08
N TYR A 79 4.84 0.15 -0.22
CA TYR A 79 4.55 -0.53 -1.48
C TYR A 79 3.07 -0.90 -1.58
N TYR A 80 2.46 -1.31 -0.47
CA TYR A 80 1.03 -1.60 -0.43
C TYR A 80 0.18 -0.33 -0.53
N ASN A 81 0.47 0.66 0.32
CA ASN A 81 -0.30 1.90 0.35
C ASN A 81 -0.21 2.65 -0.99
N TYR A 82 1.00 2.75 -1.57
CA TYR A 82 1.17 3.42 -2.84
C TYR A 82 0.57 2.63 -4.01
N ALA A 83 0.55 1.29 -3.96
CA ALA A 83 -0.14 0.48 -4.96
C ALA A 83 -1.65 0.76 -4.99
N ILE A 84 -2.29 0.89 -3.81
CA ILE A 84 -3.72 1.26 -3.71
C ILE A 84 -3.97 2.63 -4.34
N LEU A 85 -3.13 3.62 -4.04
CA LEU A 85 -3.26 4.95 -4.61
C LEU A 85 -3.08 4.93 -6.14
N LEU A 86 -2.07 4.23 -6.65
CA LEU A 86 -1.83 4.14 -8.10
C LEU A 86 -2.99 3.44 -8.82
N SER A 87 -3.55 2.39 -8.21
CA SER A 87 -4.75 1.71 -8.69
C SER A 87 -5.95 2.65 -8.73
N THR A 88 -6.17 3.42 -7.67
CA THR A 88 -7.23 4.44 -7.58
C THR A 88 -7.10 5.51 -8.67
N LEU A 89 -5.86 5.92 -8.99
CA LEU A 89 -5.56 6.91 -10.01
C LEU A 89 -5.47 6.33 -11.43
N GLY A 90 -5.61 5.01 -11.61
CA GLY A 90 -5.47 4.34 -12.90
C GLY A 90 -4.07 4.43 -13.52
N LYS A 91 -3.03 4.63 -12.70
CA LYS A 91 -1.63 4.74 -13.15
C LYS A 91 -1.01 3.34 -13.29
N TRP A 92 -1.48 2.56 -14.27
CA TRP A 92 -1.18 1.14 -14.40
C TRP A 92 0.30 0.82 -14.62
N ASP A 93 1.00 1.58 -15.45
CA ASP A 93 2.42 1.35 -15.72
C ASP A 93 3.26 1.53 -14.44
N ALA A 94 3.03 2.64 -13.73
CA ALA A 94 3.70 2.91 -12.46
C ALA A 94 3.33 1.90 -11.38
N LEU A 95 2.07 1.43 -11.35
CA LEU A 95 1.63 0.37 -10.44
C LEU A 95 2.38 -0.93 -10.71
N LYS A 96 2.48 -1.33 -11.99
CA LYS A 96 3.19 -2.54 -12.38
C LYS A 96 4.66 -2.49 -11.94
N ASP A 97 5.36 -1.39 -12.21
CA ASP A 97 6.75 -1.20 -11.81
C ASP A 97 6.92 -1.27 -10.29
N LEU A 98 5.98 -0.67 -9.54
CA LEU A 98 5.99 -0.72 -8.09
C LEU A 98 5.80 -2.15 -7.57
N LEU A 99 4.85 -2.90 -8.12
CA LEU A 99 4.57 -4.28 -7.71
C LEU A 99 5.72 -5.24 -8.06
N ASP A 100 6.39 -5.05 -9.20
CA ASP A 100 7.59 -5.82 -9.59
C ASP A 100 8.72 -5.63 -8.58
N ARG A 101 8.96 -4.39 -8.15
CA ARG A 101 9.92 -4.09 -7.08
C ARG A 101 9.48 -4.70 -5.75
N ALA A 102 8.19 -4.56 -5.41
CA ALA A 102 7.61 -4.99 -4.15
C ALA A 102 7.90 -6.47 -3.85
N LEU A 103 7.81 -7.35 -4.85
CA LEU A 103 8.07 -8.80 -4.71
C LEU A 103 9.47 -9.16 -4.18
N ASN A 104 10.43 -8.23 -4.28
CA ASN A 104 11.82 -8.40 -3.84
C ASN A 104 12.11 -7.75 -2.47
N ILE A 105 11.13 -7.11 -1.84
CA ILE A 105 11.32 -6.41 -0.56
C ILE A 105 11.19 -7.38 0.62
N PRO A 106 12.19 -7.45 1.52
CA PRO A 106 12.10 -8.28 2.72
C PRO A 106 10.91 -7.91 3.59
N GLY A 107 10.19 -8.92 4.10
CA GLY A 107 9.02 -8.72 4.96
C GLY A 107 7.74 -8.33 4.21
N ILE A 108 7.75 -8.26 2.88
CA ILE A 108 6.52 -8.05 2.12
C ILE A 108 5.63 -9.30 2.14
N THR A 109 4.32 -9.08 2.24
CA THR A 109 3.32 -10.14 2.11
C THR A 109 3.05 -10.38 0.62
N LYS A 110 3.65 -11.43 0.04
CA LYS A 110 3.53 -11.72 -1.40
C LYS A 110 2.08 -11.90 -1.87
N SER A 111 1.21 -12.50 -1.05
CA SER A 111 -0.21 -12.65 -1.39
C SER A 111 -0.91 -11.30 -1.58
N THR A 112 -0.57 -10.28 -0.78
CA THR A 112 -1.05 -8.91 -0.97
C THR A 112 -0.60 -8.34 -2.32
N ILE A 113 0.66 -8.53 -2.71
CA ILE A 113 1.18 -8.02 -3.98
C ILE A 113 0.52 -8.72 -5.18
N TYR A 114 0.32 -10.04 -5.10
CA TYR A 114 -0.43 -10.75 -6.14
C TYR A 114 -1.90 -10.36 -6.20
N ASN A 115 -2.51 -10.00 -5.07
CA ASN A 115 -3.86 -9.46 -5.06
C ASN A 115 -3.95 -8.12 -5.81
N GLU A 116 -3.01 -7.21 -5.59
CA GLU A 116 -2.97 -5.92 -6.32
C GLU A 116 -2.73 -6.12 -7.81
N TYR A 117 -1.88 -7.08 -8.20
CA TYR A 117 -1.73 -7.48 -9.60
C TYR A 117 -3.04 -7.97 -10.22
N ALA A 118 -3.80 -8.76 -9.46
CA ALA A 118 -5.09 -9.28 -9.93
C ALA A 118 -6.12 -8.16 -10.12
N ILE A 119 -6.23 -7.26 -9.15
CA ILE A 119 -7.12 -6.08 -9.21
C ILE A 119 -6.76 -5.20 -10.41
N MET A 120 -5.47 -4.91 -10.60
CA MET A 120 -4.96 -4.10 -11.72
C MET A 120 -5.36 -4.70 -13.08
N ASN A 121 -5.24 -6.02 -13.25
CA ASN A 121 -5.62 -6.69 -14.50
C ASN A 121 -7.14 -6.76 -14.66
N GLU A 122 -7.89 -7.00 -13.59
CA GLU A 122 -9.36 -7.04 -13.63
C GLU A 122 -9.96 -5.69 -14.03
N GLN A 123 -9.40 -4.59 -13.53
CA GLN A 123 -9.83 -3.22 -13.87
C GLN A 123 -9.50 -2.83 -15.31
N GLN A 124 -8.45 -3.39 -15.90
CA GLN A 124 -8.10 -3.20 -17.31
C GLN A 124 -8.86 -4.14 -18.25
N GLY A 125 -9.68 -5.07 -17.73
CA GLY A 125 -10.41 -6.05 -18.54
C GLY A 125 -9.57 -7.27 -18.93
N ASN A 126 -8.35 -7.40 -18.42
CA ASN A 126 -7.47 -8.56 -18.62
C ASN A 126 -7.89 -9.69 -17.66
N ILE A 127 -9.08 -10.25 -17.90
CA ILE A 127 -9.75 -11.15 -16.95
C ILE A 127 -8.97 -12.45 -16.72
N ASP A 128 -8.32 -12.99 -17.76
CA ASP A 128 -7.55 -14.23 -17.64
C ASP A 128 -6.30 -14.03 -16.77
N GLU A 129 -5.59 -12.92 -16.97
CA GLU A 129 -4.45 -12.52 -16.14
C GLU A 129 -4.88 -12.26 -14.70
N ALA A 130 -6.03 -11.62 -14.49
CA ALA A 130 -6.57 -11.37 -13.15
C ALA A 130 -6.81 -12.69 -12.39
N ILE A 131 -7.44 -13.68 -13.04
CA ILE A 131 -7.66 -15.01 -12.45
C ILE A 131 -6.34 -15.67 -12.07
N GLU A 132 -5.33 -15.60 -12.94
CA GLU A 132 -4.01 -16.18 -12.66
C GLU A 132 -3.34 -15.53 -11.45
N TYR A 133 -3.40 -14.21 -11.32
CA TYR A 133 -2.86 -13.52 -10.15
C TYR A 133 -3.65 -13.78 -8.87
N TYR A 134 -4.98 -13.93 -8.93
CA TYR A 134 -5.76 -14.36 -7.76
C TYR A 134 -5.38 -15.78 -7.31
N LYS A 135 -5.07 -16.69 -8.25
CA LYS A 135 -4.52 -18.02 -7.89
C LYS A 135 -3.16 -17.90 -7.21
N LYS A 136 -2.25 -17.09 -7.76
CA LYS A 136 -0.93 -16.83 -7.12
C LYS A 136 -1.08 -16.24 -5.72
N CYS A 137 -2.03 -15.32 -5.52
CA CYS A 137 -2.39 -14.79 -4.21
C CYS A 137 -2.78 -15.91 -3.23
N ALA A 138 -3.72 -16.77 -3.64
CA ALA A 138 -4.16 -17.90 -2.83
C ALA A 138 -3.05 -18.90 -2.51
N LEU A 139 -2.17 -19.18 -3.48
CA LEU A 139 -1.05 -20.12 -3.29
C LEU A 139 0.08 -19.55 -2.43
N SER A 140 0.11 -18.23 -2.20
CA SER A 140 1.17 -17.54 -1.46
C SER A 140 0.82 -17.23 -0.01
N THR A 141 -0.25 -17.83 0.52
CA THR A 141 -0.75 -17.57 1.87
C THR A 141 -1.28 -18.84 2.53
N LEU A 142 -1.23 -18.88 3.86
CA LEU A 142 -1.93 -19.86 4.69
C LEU A 142 -3.17 -19.27 5.38
N ASP A 143 -3.40 -17.96 5.22
CA ASP A 143 -4.54 -17.27 5.82
C ASP A 143 -5.85 -17.66 5.11
N LYS A 144 -6.77 -18.27 5.86
CA LYS A 144 -8.07 -18.72 5.34
C LYS A 144 -8.89 -17.56 4.77
N GLY A 145 -8.83 -16.38 5.38
CA GLY A 145 -9.58 -15.21 4.91
C GLY A 145 -9.09 -14.71 3.54
N VAL A 146 -7.78 -14.74 3.29
CA VAL A 146 -7.20 -14.43 1.98
C VAL A 146 -7.60 -15.50 0.96
N LEU A 147 -7.58 -16.78 1.32
CA LEU A 147 -8.01 -17.87 0.43
C LEU A 147 -9.47 -17.70 -0.04
N GLU A 148 -10.39 -17.45 0.90
CA GLU A 148 -11.81 -17.27 0.56
C GLU A 148 -12.06 -16.00 -0.27
N ARG A 149 -11.36 -14.89 0.02
CA ARG A 149 -11.43 -13.67 -0.80
C ARG A 149 -10.90 -13.89 -2.22
N ALA A 150 -9.82 -14.63 -2.38
CA ALA A 150 -9.26 -14.96 -3.68
C ALA A 150 -10.21 -15.85 -4.50
N LYS A 151 -10.82 -16.87 -3.88
CA LYS A 151 -11.84 -17.71 -4.51
C LYS A 151 -13.04 -16.90 -5.02
N GLY A 152 -13.62 -16.07 -4.16
CA GLY A 152 -14.75 -15.21 -4.56
C GLY A 152 -14.38 -14.23 -5.68
N SER A 153 -13.15 -13.72 -5.70
CA SER A 153 -12.67 -12.86 -6.78
C SER A 153 -12.48 -13.60 -8.11
N ILE A 154 -12.00 -14.85 -8.07
CA ILE A 154 -11.91 -15.73 -9.24
C ILE A 154 -13.30 -16.04 -9.79
N GLU A 155 -14.27 -16.36 -8.93
CA GLU A 155 -15.67 -16.60 -9.32
C GLU A 155 -16.27 -15.36 -10.00
N ARG A 156 -16.08 -14.18 -9.41
CA ARG A 156 -16.47 -12.91 -10.02
C ARG A 156 -15.84 -12.73 -11.41
N CYS A 157 -14.54 -13.00 -11.56
CA CYS A 157 -13.86 -12.88 -12.85
C CYS A 157 -14.42 -13.87 -13.90
N LYS A 158 -14.73 -15.11 -13.51
CA LYS A 158 -15.35 -16.09 -14.40
C LYS A 158 -16.73 -15.61 -14.88
N LEU A 159 -17.55 -15.10 -13.98
CA LEU A 159 -18.85 -14.52 -14.34
C LEU A 159 -18.70 -13.37 -15.33
N LYS A 160 -17.70 -12.49 -15.14
CA LYS A 160 -17.40 -11.41 -16.10
C LYS A 160 -17.00 -11.96 -17.46
N LYS A 161 -16.19 -13.01 -17.50
CA LYS A 161 -15.76 -13.66 -18.74
C LYS A 161 -16.92 -14.25 -19.53
N ASP A 162 -17.90 -14.83 -18.83
CA ASP A 162 -19.10 -15.39 -19.46
C ASP A 162 -20.04 -14.30 -20.06
N LEU A 163 -19.84 -13.03 -19.72
CA LEU A 163 -20.60 -11.88 -20.24
C LEU A 163 -19.93 -11.19 -21.43
N LEU A 164 -18.68 -11.54 -21.78
CA LEU A 164 -17.90 -10.98 -22.89
C LEU A 164 -18.01 -11.86 -24.14
#